data_AF-A0AB37TCK1-F1
#
_entry.id   AF-A0AB37TCK1-F1
#
_cell.length_a   1.000
_cell.length_b   1.000
_cell.length_c   1.000
_cell.angle_alpha   90.00
_cell.angle_beta   90.00
_cell.angle_gamma   90.00
#
_symmetry.space_group_name_H-M   'P 1'
#
loop_
_entity.id
_entity.type
_entity.pdbx_description
1 polymer ?
#
loop_
_entity_poly.entity_id
_entity_poly.type
_entity_poly.pdbx_seq_one_letter_code
_entity_poly.pdbx_strand_id
1 'polypeptide(L)'
;MRVDSTAFTDNPRARARFLETKKKAKEFLRQRRGYKRPDFNRMILDLRNLGWSHEKIAYVLDVSGGSTVSSWSTGSIPEYIHGEQFIMLWQEQTGLQRVPREGEWQTYKYDIGQLDLLETLDVFAAQLDEELQQ
;
A
#
# COMPACT_ATOMS: atom_id res chain seq x y z
N MET A 1 26.53 -20.00 0.81
CA MET A 1 27.72 -19.28 0.32
C MET A 1 28.48 -18.73 1.53
N ARG A 2 29.65 -19.29 1.87
CA ARG A 2 30.53 -18.71 2.89
C ARG A 2 31.23 -17.52 2.25
N VAL A 3 31.06 -16.33 2.79
CA VAL A 3 31.84 -15.16 2.37
C VAL A 3 33.22 -15.33 2.98
N ASP A 4 34.26 -15.45 2.14
CA ASP A 4 35.64 -15.50 2.61
C ASP A 4 35.98 -14.22 3.37
N SER A 5 36.12 -14.34 4.70
CA SER A 5 36.45 -13.24 5.60
C SER A 5 37.94 -12.87 5.57
N THR A 6 38.72 -13.48 4.68
CA THR A 6 40.16 -13.27 4.52
C THR A 6 40.51 -12.16 3.53
N ALA A 7 39.57 -11.71 2.68
CA ALA A 7 39.75 -10.51 1.85
C ALA A 7 39.74 -9.18 2.65
N PHE A 8 39.64 -9.26 3.98
CA PHE A 8 39.37 -8.14 4.89
C PHE A 8 40.63 -7.56 5.57
N THR A 9 41.82 -8.13 5.32
CA THR A 9 42.97 -7.91 6.21
C THR A 9 44.12 -7.08 5.64
N ASP A 10 44.33 -7.03 4.32
CA ASP A 10 45.66 -6.59 3.85
C ASP A 10 45.75 -5.09 3.49
N ASN A 11 44.62 -4.41 3.26
CA ASN A 11 44.61 -2.98 2.94
C ASN A 11 43.76 -2.16 3.94
N PRO A 12 44.38 -1.31 4.78
CA PRO A 12 43.69 -0.45 5.74
C PRO A 12 42.60 0.44 5.12
N ARG A 13 42.80 0.93 3.88
CA ARG A 13 41.82 1.76 3.17
C ARG A 13 40.60 0.98 2.72
N ALA A 14 40.79 -0.26 2.26
CA ALA A 14 39.69 -1.14 1.86
C ALA A 14 38.79 -1.48 3.06
N ARG A 15 39.41 -1.76 4.22
CA ARG A 15 38.70 -2.00 5.48
C ARG A 15 37.91 -0.78 5.94
N ALA A 16 38.49 0.42 5.87
CA ALA A 16 37.80 1.66 6.21
C ALA A 16 36.56 1.91 5.33
N ARG A 17 36.72 1.80 3.99
CA ARG A 17 35.60 1.97 3.03
C ARG A 17 34.47 0.98 3.29
N PHE A 18 34.79 -0.28 3.58
CA PHE A 18 33.78 -1.29 3.89
C PHE A 18 33.03 -0.99 5.20
N LEU A 19 33.74 -0.59 6.26
CA LEU A 19 33.11 -0.20 7.53
C LEU A 19 32.18 1.01 7.36
N GLU A 20 32.59 2.01 6.59
CA GLU A 20 31.73 3.14 6.25
C GLU A 20 30.49 2.69 5.48
N THR A 21 30.66 1.82 4.49
CA THR A 21 29.54 1.29 3.68
C THR A 21 28.56 0.51 4.55
N LYS A 22 29.07 -0.30 5.49
CA LYS A 22 28.27 -1.01 6.49
C LYS A 22 27.53 -0.06 7.43
N LYS A 23 28.16 1.06 7.84
CA LYS A 23 27.51 2.11 8.66
C LYS A 23 26.38 2.79 7.89
N LYS A 24 26.63 3.18 6.64
CA LYS A 24 25.61 3.78 5.74
C LYS A 24 24.44 2.81 5.52
N ALA A 25 24.70 1.52 5.31
CA ALA A 25 23.66 0.51 5.18
C ALA A 25 22.81 0.37 6.46
N LYS A 26 23.43 0.42 7.65
CA LYS A 26 22.71 0.43 8.93
C LYS A 26 21.85 1.69 9.10
N GLU A 27 22.37 2.86 8.72
CA GLU A 27 21.63 4.12 8.77
C GLU A 27 20.43 4.11 7.82
N PHE A 28 20.61 3.60 6.60
CA PHE A 28 19.52 3.40 5.65
C PHE A 28 18.42 2.49 6.22
N LEU A 29 18.78 1.35 6.81
CA LEU A 29 17.83 0.47 7.48
C LEU A 29 17.13 1.16 8.66
N ARG A 30 17.86 1.97 9.44
CA ARG A 30 17.30 2.74 10.57
C ARG A 30 16.27 3.76 10.09
N GLN A 31 16.56 4.51 9.03
CA GLN A 31 15.63 5.47 8.42
C GLN A 31 14.37 4.77 7.89
N ARG A 32 14.52 3.56 7.34
CA ARG A 32 13.40 2.73 6.88
C ARG A 32 12.61 2.02 7.98
N ARG A 33 13.03 2.05 9.25
CA ARG A 33 12.23 1.43 10.35
C ARG A 33 10.85 2.06 10.53
N GLY A 34 10.64 3.28 10.03
CA GLY A 34 9.31 3.90 9.96
C GLY A 34 8.51 3.56 8.69
N TYR A 35 9.14 2.95 7.67
CA TYR A 35 8.45 2.56 6.44
C TYR A 35 7.67 1.27 6.70
N LYS A 36 6.36 1.42 6.88
CA LYS A 36 5.45 0.30 7.06
C LYS A 36 4.97 -0.23 5.71
N ARG A 37 4.76 -1.55 5.65
CA ARG A 37 4.18 -2.18 4.45
C ARG A 37 2.71 -1.72 4.27
N PRO A 38 2.20 -1.73 3.03
CA PRO A 38 0.78 -1.50 2.76
C PRO A 38 -0.09 -2.41 3.62
N ASP A 39 -1.21 -1.88 4.09
CA ASP A 39 -2.22 -2.65 4.81
C ASP A 39 -3.17 -3.32 3.81
N PHE A 40 -2.73 -4.46 3.27
CA PHE A 40 -3.49 -5.18 2.25
C PHE A 40 -4.85 -5.66 2.75
N ASN A 41 -4.99 -5.97 4.03
CA ASN A 41 -6.27 -6.34 4.61
C ASN A 41 -7.28 -5.19 4.50
N ARG A 42 -6.87 -3.98 4.92
CA ARG A 42 -7.73 -2.80 4.80
C ARG A 42 -8.06 -2.49 3.33
N MET A 43 -7.07 -2.55 2.45
CA MET A 43 -7.30 -2.32 1.02
C MET A 43 -8.27 -3.34 0.39
N ILE A 44 -8.18 -4.62 0.77
CA ILE A 44 -9.12 -5.65 0.33
C ILE A 44 -10.52 -5.30 0.85
N LEU A 45 -10.66 -4.93 2.13
CA LEU A 45 -11.94 -4.55 2.70
C LEU A 45 -12.56 -3.35 1.97
N ASP A 46 -11.74 -2.35 1.62
CA ASP A 46 -12.18 -1.18 0.86
C ASP A 46 -12.76 -1.59 -0.50
N LEU A 47 -12.04 -2.43 -1.24
CA LEU A 47 -12.50 -2.95 -2.53
C LEU A 47 -13.76 -3.84 -2.38
N ARG A 48 -13.85 -4.63 -1.30
CA ARG A 48 -15.05 -5.42 -0.98
C ARG A 48 -16.27 -4.52 -0.78
N ASN A 49 -16.11 -3.39 -0.09
CA ASN A 49 -17.17 -2.39 0.09
C ASN A 49 -17.58 -1.72 -1.22
N LEU A 50 -16.66 -1.63 -2.19
CA LEU A 50 -16.93 -1.18 -3.57
C LEU A 50 -17.48 -2.30 -4.48
N GLY A 51 -17.83 -3.48 -3.94
CA GLY A 51 -18.45 -4.58 -4.71
C GLY A 51 -17.47 -5.50 -5.44
N TRP A 52 -16.17 -5.40 -5.16
CA TRP A 52 -15.17 -6.33 -5.68
C TRP A 52 -15.17 -7.64 -4.87
N SER A 53 -15.07 -8.79 -5.54
CA SER A 53 -14.85 -10.08 -4.87
C SER A 53 -13.37 -10.44 -4.93
N HIS A 54 -12.92 -11.33 -4.03
CA HIS A 54 -11.56 -11.87 -4.11
C HIS A 54 -11.27 -12.48 -5.48
N GLU A 55 -12.25 -13.12 -6.11
CA GLU A 55 -12.10 -13.70 -7.46
C GLU A 55 -11.98 -12.65 -8.56
N LYS A 56 -12.74 -11.54 -8.49
CA LYS A 56 -12.58 -10.43 -9.44
C LYS A 56 -11.20 -9.80 -9.31
N ILE A 57 -10.73 -9.60 -8.08
CA ILE A 57 -9.38 -9.08 -7.82
C ILE A 57 -8.35 -10.05 -8.38
N ALA A 58 -8.47 -11.35 -8.08
CA ALA A 58 -7.53 -12.36 -8.54
C ALA A 58 -7.44 -12.43 -10.07
N TYR A 59 -8.59 -12.34 -10.75
CA TYR A 59 -8.68 -12.31 -12.20
C TYR A 59 -7.95 -11.11 -12.81
N VAL A 60 -8.13 -9.90 -12.23
CA VAL A 60 -7.46 -8.68 -12.73
C VAL A 60 -5.95 -8.71 -12.48
N LEU A 61 -5.52 -9.24 -11.35
CA LEU A 61 -4.10 -9.32 -10.98
C LEU A 61 -3.36 -10.50 -11.63
N ASP A 62 -4.06 -11.34 -12.38
CA ASP A 62 -3.54 -12.59 -12.97
C ASP A 62 -2.84 -13.49 -11.93
N VAL A 63 -3.48 -13.65 -10.77
CA VAL A 63 -3.02 -14.58 -9.71
C VAL A 63 -3.87 -15.84 -9.69
N SER A 64 -3.31 -16.90 -9.09
CA SER A 64 -3.85 -18.26 -9.10
C SER A 64 -5.30 -18.44 -8.60
N GLY A 65 -5.88 -17.46 -7.89
CA GLY A 65 -7.28 -17.44 -7.50
C GLY A 65 -7.58 -16.55 -6.30
N GLY A 66 -8.84 -16.40 -5.94
CA GLY A 66 -9.29 -15.57 -4.82
C GLY A 66 -8.83 -16.08 -3.46
N SER A 67 -8.44 -17.35 -3.33
CA SER A 67 -7.78 -17.86 -2.11
C SER A 67 -6.42 -17.19 -1.88
N THR A 68 -5.68 -16.87 -2.93
CA THR A 68 -4.42 -16.11 -2.86
C THR A 68 -4.67 -14.71 -2.32
N VAL A 69 -5.66 -14.01 -2.87
CA VAL A 69 -6.09 -12.68 -2.38
C VAL A 69 -6.57 -12.75 -0.92
N SER A 70 -7.36 -13.76 -0.58
CA SER A 70 -7.83 -13.98 0.81
C SER A 70 -6.69 -14.31 1.77
N SER A 71 -5.55 -14.82 1.30
CA SER A 71 -4.40 -15.06 2.16
C SER A 71 -3.69 -13.75 2.52
N TRP A 72 -3.75 -12.74 1.65
CA TRP A 72 -3.14 -11.43 1.93
C TRP A 72 -3.85 -10.69 3.05
N SER A 73 -5.17 -10.86 3.20
CA SER A 73 -5.92 -10.29 4.32
C SER A 73 -5.59 -10.95 5.67
N THR A 74 -5.07 -12.19 5.66
CA THR A 74 -4.61 -12.90 6.86
C THR A 74 -3.12 -12.69 7.15
N GLY A 75 -2.44 -11.87 6.35
CA GLY A 75 -1.06 -11.42 6.59
C GLY A 75 0.00 -12.08 5.72
N SER A 76 -0.39 -12.96 4.78
CA SER A 76 0.55 -13.40 3.74
C SER A 76 0.92 -12.20 2.86
N ILE A 77 2.14 -12.21 2.30
CA ILE A 77 2.66 -11.06 1.56
C ILE A 77 2.63 -11.42 0.08
N PRO A 78 1.99 -10.59 -0.78
CA PRO A 78 2.08 -10.79 -2.22
C PRO A 78 3.52 -10.69 -2.71
N GLU A 79 3.78 -11.32 -3.84
CA GLU A 79 5.00 -11.04 -4.60
C GLU A 79 5.04 -9.56 -5.01
N TYR A 80 6.23 -9.02 -5.25
CA TYR A 80 6.41 -7.58 -5.49
C TYR A 80 5.51 -7.06 -6.61
N ILE A 81 5.48 -7.75 -7.76
CA ILE A 81 4.70 -7.33 -8.93
C ILE A 81 3.20 -7.29 -8.60
N HIS A 82 2.67 -8.36 -8.01
CA HIS A 82 1.25 -8.42 -7.65
C HIS A 82 0.87 -7.44 -6.54
N GLY A 83 1.79 -7.16 -5.61
CA GLY A 83 1.60 -6.13 -4.59
C GLY A 83 1.47 -4.74 -5.20
N GLU A 84 2.33 -4.37 -6.16
CA GLU A 84 2.24 -3.09 -6.87
C GLU A 84 0.98 -3.00 -7.73
N GLN A 85 0.64 -4.06 -8.49
CA GLN A 85 -0.61 -4.11 -9.26
C GLN A 85 -1.84 -3.94 -8.36
N PHE A 86 -1.84 -4.56 -7.18
CA PHE A 86 -2.94 -4.44 -6.24
C PHE A 86 -3.05 -3.03 -5.64
N ILE A 87 -1.93 -2.36 -5.38
CA ILE A 87 -1.92 -0.95 -4.98
C ILE A 87 -2.53 -0.09 -6.08
N MET A 88 -2.11 -0.26 -7.33
CA MET A 88 -2.64 0.51 -8.46
C MET A 88 -4.15 0.32 -8.60
N LEU A 89 -4.63 -0.93 -8.57
CA LEU A 89 -6.07 -1.24 -8.61
C LEU A 89 -6.80 -0.52 -7.48
N TRP A 90 -6.30 -0.61 -6.24
CA TRP A 90 -6.94 0.04 -5.10
C TRP A 90 -6.99 1.56 -5.25
N GLN A 91 -5.90 2.21 -5.69
CA GLN A 91 -5.86 3.66 -5.91
C GLN A 91 -6.84 4.09 -7.01
N GLU A 92 -6.94 3.32 -8.09
CA GLU A 92 -7.88 3.59 -9.18
C GLU A 92 -9.35 3.49 -8.73
N GLN A 93 -9.68 2.47 -7.93
CA GLN A 93 -11.06 2.26 -7.46
C GLN A 93 -11.46 3.20 -6.33
N THR A 94 -10.52 3.63 -5.48
CA THR A 94 -10.80 4.53 -4.36
C THR A 94 -10.57 6.01 -4.68
N GLY A 95 -9.81 6.32 -5.73
CA GLY A 95 -9.33 7.68 -6.04
C GLY A 95 -8.24 8.20 -5.10
N LEU A 96 -7.80 7.41 -4.11
CA LEU A 96 -6.83 7.83 -3.10
C LEU A 96 -5.40 7.61 -3.57
N GLN A 97 -4.56 8.63 -3.43
CA GLN A 97 -3.13 8.53 -3.78
C GLN A 97 -2.29 7.94 -2.65
N ARG A 98 -2.67 8.14 -1.38
CA ARG A 98 -1.94 7.63 -0.22
C ARG A 98 -2.50 6.28 0.21
N VAL A 99 -1.68 5.24 0.10
CA VAL A 99 -2.04 3.88 0.53
C VAL A 99 -2.00 3.77 2.06
N PRO A 100 -3.00 3.12 2.71
CA PRO A 100 -2.93 2.80 4.13
C PRO A 100 -1.73 1.91 4.44
N ARG A 101 -1.07 2.14 5.58
CA ARG A 101 0.00 1.26 6.08
C ARG A 101 -0.42 0.55 7.35
N GLU A 102 0.19 -0.59 7.61
CA GLU A 102 -0.17 -1.41 8.77
C GLU A 102 -0.08 -0.65 10.10
N GLY A 103 -1.06 -0.85 10.96
CA GLY A 103 -1.12 -0.16 12.25
C GLY A 103 -1.29 1.36 12.15
N GLU A 104 -1.68 1.89 10.99
CA GLU A 104 -2.17 3.27 10.85
C GLU A 104 -3.69 3.36 11.00
N TRP A 105 -4.40 2.27 11.34
CA TRP A 105 -5.87 2.25 11.42
C TRP A 105 -6.46 3.36 12.29
N GLN A 106 -5.79 3.69 13.41
CA GLN A 106 -6.24 4.73 14.33
C GLN A 106 -5.77 6.14 13.92
N THR A 107 -4.64 6.25 13.21
CA THR A 107 -3.99 7.54 12.91
C THR A 107 -4.30 8.06 11.52
N TYR A 108 -4.67 7.18 10.58
CA TYR A 108 -5.01 7.53 9.21
C TYR A 108 -6.40 7.01 8.86
N LYS A 109 -7.35 7.95 8.78
CA LYS A 109 -8.74 7.74 8.36
C LYS A 109 -8.94 8.37 6.99
N TYR A 110 -9.78 7.75 6.18
CA TYR A 110 -10.17 8.19 4.84
C TYR A 110 -11.51 7.54 4.51
N ASP A 111 -12.25 8.19 3.62
CA ASP A 111 -13.54 7.73 3.15
C ASP A 111 -13.41 7.10 1.76
N ILE A 112 -14.25 6.11 1.48
CA ILE A 112 -14.25 5.35 0.24
C ILE A 112 -15.69 5.26 -0.30
N GLY A 113 -15.85 5.50 -1.60
CA GLY A 113 -17.14 5.39 -2.28
C GLY A 113 -17.87 6.72 -2.52
N GLN A 114 -18.98 6.63 -3.27
CA GLN A 114 -19.80 7.77 -3.73
C GLN A 114 -20.90 8.18 -2.74
N LEU A 115 -21.02 7.53 -1.58
CA LEU A 115 -22.12 7.82 -0.63
C LEU A 115 -22.16 9.29 -0.22
N ASP A 116 -20.99 9.89 0.01
CA ASP A 116 -20.84 11.31 0.36
C ASP A 116 -21.13 12.24 -0.83
N LEU A 117 -20.91 11.75 -2.06
CA LEU A 117 -21.08 12.53 -3.28
C LEU A 117 -22.56 12.69 -3.65
N LEU A 118 -23.38 11.67 -3.41
CA LEU A 118 -24.83 11.76 -3.63
C LEU A 118 -25.49 12.74 -2.64
N GLU A 119 -25.09 12.69 -1.37
CA GLU A 119 -25.59 13.62 -0.35
C GLU A 119 -25.16 15.06 -0.66
N THR A 120 -23.92 15.26 -1.13
CA THR A 120 -23.43 16.56 -1.60
C THR A 120 -24.17 17.06 -2.85
N LEU A 121 -24.51 16.18 -3.78
CA LEU A 121 -25.26 16.53 -4.99
C LEU A 121 -26.72 16.91 -4.69
N ASP A 122 -27.37 16.23 -3.73
CA ASP A 122 -28.73 16.59 -3.30
C ASP A 122 -28.77 17.99 -2.68
N VAL A 123 -27.76 18.34 -1.87
CA VAL A 123 -27.63 19.70 -1.31
C VAL A 123 -27.41 20.74 -2.42
N PHE A 124 -26.56 20.43 -3.40
CA PHE A 124 -26.33 21.33 -4.56
C PHE A 124 -27.58 21.50 -5.43
N ALA A 125 -28.33 20.42 -5.66
CA ALA A 125 -29.56 20.46 -6.44
C ALA A 125 -30.64 21.31 -5.74
N ALA A 126 -30.79 21.14 -4.42
CA ALA A 126 -31.73 21.95 -3.64
C ALA A 126 -31.38 23.45 -3.66
N GLN A 127 -30.08 23.79 -3.60
CA GLN A 127 -29.64 25.18 -3.69
C GLN A 127 -29.90 25.79 -5.09
N LEU A 128 -29.67 25.03 -6.16
CA LEU A 128 -29.97 25.46 -7.53
C LEU A 128 -31.47 25.70 -7.75
N ASP A 129 -32.32 24.85 -7.16
CA ASP A 129 -33.78 25.01 -7.22
C ASP A 129 -34.26 26.28 -6.49
N GLU A 130 -33.62 26.67 -5.38
CA GLU A 130 -33.90 27.96 -4.72
C GLU A 130 -33.45 29.17 -5.55
N GLU A 131 -32.27 29.10 -6.17
CA GLU A 131 -31.72 30.19 -7.00
C GLU A 131 -32.54 30.42 -8.28
N LEU A 132 -33.14 29.37 -8.86
CA LEU A 132 -34.00 29.49 -10.04
C LEU A 132 -35.42 30.03 -9.76
N GLN A 133 -35.82 30.11 -8.48
CA GLN A 133 -37.12 30.63 -8.04
C GLN A 133 -37.08 32.12 -7.64
N GLN A 134 -35.91 32.77 -7.64
CA GLN A 134 -35.74 34.23 -7.44
C GLN A 134 -35.70 34.99 -8.76
#